data_AF-A0A392TL98-F1
#
_entry.id   AF-A0A392TL98-F1
#
_cell.length_a   1.000
_cell.length_b   1.000
_cell.length_c   1.000
_cell.angle_alpha   90.00
_cell.angle_beta   90.00
_cell.angle_gamma   90.00
#
_symmetry.space_group_name_H-M   'P 1'
#
loop_
_entity.id
_entity.type
_entity.pdbx_description
1 polymer ?
#
loop_
_entity_poly.entity_id
_entity_poly.type
_entity_poly.pdbx_seq_one_letter_code
_entity_poly.pdbx_strand_id
1 'polypeptide(L)' 'MKNFSVKVEEGREGRNGMLSIGPVYRNLLAKNQFPPMDPDFTSAWDIFRQIHFTYYK' A
#
# COMPACT_ATOMS: atom_id res chain seq x y z
N MET A 1 15.84 13.96 11.80
CA MET A 1 15.16 12.67 12.08
C MET A 1 14.86 11.99 10.75
N LYS A 2 15.10 10.68 10.63
CA LYS A 2 14.59 9.91 9.48
C LYS A 2 13.12 9.61 9.74
N ASN A 3 12.24 9.96 8.80
CA ASN A 3 10.83 9.57 8.83
C ASN A 3 10.69 8.15 8.29
N PHE A 4 9.86 7.31 8.91
CA PHE A 4 9.63 5.92 8.51
C PHE A 4 8.26 5.71 7.85
N SER A 5 7.39 6.72 7.92
CA SER A 5 6.07 6.73 7.33
C SER A 5 5.71 8.13 6.80
N VAL A 6 4.69 8.16 5.95
CA VAL A 6 4.12 9.39 5.39
C VAL A 6 2.61 9.36 5.59
N LYS A 7 2.06 10.49 6.03
CA LYS A 7 0.61 10.69 6.09
C LYS A 7 0.07 10.79 4.67
N VAL A 8 -0.87 9.91 4.33
CA VAL A 8 -1.48 9.86 2.99
C VAL A 8 -2.92 10.34 2.99
N GLU A 9 -3.57 10.32 4.15
CA GLU A 9 -4.92 10.86 4.33
C GLU A 9 -5.00 11.60 5.66
N GLU A 10 -5.68 12.74 5.64
CA GLU A 10 -5.97 13.51 6.85
C GLU A 10 -7.01 12.80 7.71
N GLY A 11 -6.91 13.02 9.02
CA GLY A 11 -8.00 12.63 9.92
C GLY A 11 -9.24 13.50 9.66
N ARG A 12 -10.39 12.99 10.05
CA ARG A 12 -11.65 13.75 10.02
C ARG A 12 -12.31 13.74 11.38
N GLU A 13 -12.80 14.90 11.79
CA GLU A 13 -13.61 15.05 12.98
C GLU A 13 -14.98 14.39 12.78
N GLY A 14 -15.48 13.72 13.81
CA GLY A 14 -16.83 13.17 13.83
C GLY A 14 -17.88 14.28 13.84
N ARG A 15 -18.90 14.17 12.99
CA ARG A 15 -20.06 15.10 12.97
C ARG A 15 -21.35 14.32 12.82
N ASN A 16 -22.45 14.86 13.33
CA ASN A 16 -23.80 14.28 13.19
C ASN A 16 -23.90 12.82 13.66
N GLY A 17 -23.30 12.50 14.81
CA GLY A 17 -23.29 11.14 15.37
C GLY A 17 -22.24 10.20 14.77
N MET A 18 -21.45 10.65 13.78
CA MET A 18 -20.30 9.88 13.29
C MET A 18 -19.08 10.04 14.22
N LEU A 19 -18.27 8.99 14.30
CA LEU A 19 -17.01 9.00 15.06
C LEU A 19 -15.92 9.79 14.33
N SER A 20 -15.01 10.36 15.11
CA SER A 20 -13.74 10.89 14.60
C SER A 20 -12.86 9.76 14.05
N ILE A 21 -12.17 10.03 12.94
CA ILE A 21 -11.25 9.08 12.29
C ILE A 21 -9.85 9.71 12.25
N GLY A 22 -8.86 8.97 12.70
CA GLY A 22 -7.47 9.39 12.66
C GLY A 22 -6.88 9.42 11.25
N PRO A 23 -5.76 10.13 11.04
CA PRO A 23 -5.06 10.16 9.76
C PRO A 23 -4.47 8.79 9.37
N VAL A 24 -4.38 8.53 8.07
CA VAL A 24 -3.76 7.30 7.54
C VAL A 24 -2.28 7.55 7.26
N TYR A 25 -1.44 6.65 7.77
CA TYR A 25 -0.01 6.63 7.49
C TYR A 25 0.37 5.38 6.69
N ARG A 26 1.31 5.54 5.75
CA ARG A 26 1.89 4.42 4.99
C ARG A 26 3.41 4.44 5.07
N ASN A 27 4.02 3.29 4.78
CA ASN A 27 5.47 3.21 4.53
C ASN A 27 5.84 4.16 3.37
N LEU A 28 7.04 4.75 3.44
CA LEU A 28 7.55 5.65 2.39
C LEU A 28 7.54 5.02 0.99
N LEU A 29 7.85 3.74 0.88
CA LEU A 29 7.86 2.98 -0.38
C LEU A 29 6.45 2.77 -0.96
N ALA A 30 5.42 2.84 -0.12
CA ALA A 30 4.02 2.60 -0.47
C ALA A 30 3.18 3.88 -0.44
N LYS A 31 3.81 5.07 -0.41
CA LYS A 31 3.13 6.37 -0.38
C LYS A 31 2.04 6.44 -1.45
N ASN A 32 2.41 6.11 -2.68
CA ASN A 32 1.56 6.21 -3.87
C ASN A 32 0.84 4.90 -4.18
N GLN A 33 0.68 4.02 -3.17
CA GLN A 33 0.24 2.63 -3.33
C GLN A 33 1.26 1.80 -4.11
N PHE A 34 1.07 0.49 -4.08
CA PHE A 34 1.77 -0.41 -5.00
C PHE A 34 1.00 -0.45 -6.33
N PRO A 35 1.67 -0.79 -7.45
CA PRO A 35 0.97 -1.07 -8.70
C PRO A 35 -0.14 -2.11 -8.50
N PRO A 36 -1.22 -2.06 -9.28
CA PRO A 36 -2.24 -3.11 -9.29
C PRO A 36 -1.59 -4.49 -9.49
N MET A 37 -2.14 -5.49 -8.81
CA MET A 37 -1.73 -6.88 -9.02
C MET A 37 -2.08 -7.29 -10.45
N ASP A 38 -1.20 -8.09 -11.08
CA ASP A 38 -1.48 -8.70 -12.37
C ASP A 38 -2.77 -9.55 -12.25
N PRO A 39 -3.78 -9.37 -13.12
CA PRO A 39 -5.03 -10.12 -13.05
C PRO A 39 -4.86 -11.64 -13.14
N ASP A 40 -3.76 -12.10 -13.74
CA ASP A 40 -3.47 -13.53 -13.87
C ASP A 40 -2.84 -14.11 -12.58
N PHE A 41 -2.46 -13.26 -11.61
CA PHE A 41 -1.97 -13.72 -10.32
C PHE A 41 -3.13 -14.19 -9.44
N THR A 42 -3.05 -15.45 -9.03
CA THR A 42 -4.03 -16.10 -8.17
C THR A 42 -3.54 -16.22 -6.73
N SER A 43 -2.23 -16.13 -6.53
CA SER A 43 -1.60 -16.18 -5.22
C SER A 43 -0.29 -15.39 -5.17
N ALA A 44 0.18 -15.09 -3.96
CA ALA A 44 1.49 -14.47 -3.77
C ALA A 44 2.66 -15.31 -4.34
N TRP A 45 2.46 -16.62 -4.56
CA TRP A 45 3.47 -17.49 -5.16
C TRP A 45 3.77 -17.16 -6.63
N ASP A 46 2.79 -16.59 -7.35
CA ASP A 46 2.94 -16.24 -8.76
C ASP A 46 3.98 -15.12 -8.96
N ILE A 47 4.10 -14.22 -7.98
CA ILE A 47 5.12 -13.16 -7.97
C ILE A 47 6.53 -13.76 -7.89
N PHE A 48 6.76 -14.71 -6.98
CA PHE A 48 8.07 -15.37 -6.83
C PHE A 48 8.43 -16.17 -8.08
N ARG A 49 7.44 -16.80 -8.72
CA ARG A 49 7.63 -17.56 -9.96
C ARG A 49 8.01 -16.65 -11.13
N GLN A 50 7.36 -15.49 -11.30
CA GLN A 50 7.69 -14.57 -12.41
C GLN A 50 9.10 -14.00 -12.30
N ILE A 51 9.58 -13.68 -11.10
CA ILE A 51 10.96 -13.18 -10.89
C ILE A 51 11.98 -14.18 -11.45
N HIS A 52 11.75 -15.49 -11.32
CA HIS A 52 12.63 -16.50 -11.88
C HIS A 52 12.68 -16.49 -13.42
N PHE A 53 11.60 -16.11 -14.11
CA PHE A 53 11.59 -16.11 -15.58
C PHE A 53 12.23 -14.85 -16.18
N THR A 54 12.18 -13.70 -15.49
CA THR A 54 12.72 -12.43 -16.00
C THR A 54 14.25 -12.37 -15.93
N TYR A 55 14.89 -13.06 -14.99
CA TYR A 55 16.35 -13.02 -14.78
C TYR A 55 17.16 -14.10 -15.51
N TYR A 56 16.50 -15.06 -16.18
CA TYR A 56 17.14 -16.14 -16.94
C TYR A 56 16.82 -16.09 -18.45
N LYS A 57 16.47 -14.90 -18.95
CA LYS A 57 16.46 -14.56 -20.38
C LYS A 57 17.54 -13.53 -20.67
#